data_AF-A9NGX7-F1
#
_entry.id   AF-A9NGX7-F1
#
_cell.length_a   1.000
_cell.length_b   1.000
_cell.length_c   1.000
_cell.angle_alpha   90.00
_cell.angle_beta   90.00
_cell.angle_gamma   90.00
#
_symmetry.space_group_name_H-M   'P 1'
#
loop_
_entity.id
_entity.type
_entity.pdbx_description
1 polymer ?
#
loop_
_entity_poly.entity_id
_entity_poly.type
_entity_poly.pdbx_seq_one_letter_code
_entity_poly.pdbx_strand_id
1 'polypeptide(L)'
;MKQIKTLNKVYHQKLSVEEAYQLLYNVKVKLKQTHFIKVKFRFKDHPIFTGIFSLFTILPIPTGLIKFFIKRKSLDNDFITNKDLIQLITSKHVYIEVDSKDAYIKIKTL
;
A
#
# COMPACT_ATOMS: atom_id res chain seq x y z
N MET A 1 -4.58 30.47 -7.48
CA MET A 1 -5.98 30.93 -7.65
C MET A 1 -7.03 30.14 -6.85
N LYS A 2 -6.91 28.82 -6.69
CA LYS A 2 -7.91 28.00 -5.96
C LYS A 2 -8.06 28.41 -4.48
N GLN A 3 -6.95 28.73 -3.82
CA GLN A 3 -6.90 29.22 -2.43
C GLN A 3 -7.70 30.51 -2.22
N ILE A 4 -7.48 31.52 -3.07
CA ILE A 4 -8.19 32.82 -3.00
C ILE A 4 -9.70 32.64 -3.19
N LYS A 5 -10.12 31.79 -4.14
CA LYS A 5 -11.54 31.48 -4.36
C LYS A 5 -12.17 30.76 -3.16
N THR A 6 -11.45 29.86 -2.50
CA THR A 6 -11.96 29.18 -1.30
C THR A 6 -12.03 30.13 -0.10
N LEU A 7 -11.03 31.00 0.09
CA LEU A 7 -11.05 32.01 1.15
C LEU A 7 -12.24 32.96 1.02
N ASN A 8 -12.53 33.43 -0.20
CA ASN A 8 -13.71 34.26 -0.44
C ASN A 8 -15.02 33.55 -0.09
N LYS A 9 -15.11 32.23 -0.30
CA LYS A 9 -16.31 31.46 0.07
C LYS A 9 -16.47 31.30 1.58
N VAL A 10 -15.37 31.15 2.32
CA VAL A 10 -15.37 31.15 3.79
C VAL A 10 -15.75 32.54 4.32
N TYR A 11 -15.17 33.60 3.75
CA TYR A 11 -15.49 34.98 4.11
C TYR A 11 -16.98 35.32 3.95
N HIS A 12 -17.61 34.82 2.88
CA HIS A 12 -19.05 34.97 2.66
C HIS A 12 -19.92 33.93 3.39
N GLN A 13 -19.38 33.19 4.35
CA GLN A 13 -20.09 32.15 5.14
C GLN A 13 -20.76 31.06 4.28
N LYS A 14 -20.30 30.85 3.05
CA LYS A 14 -20.84 29.84 2.12
C LYS A 14 -20.20 28.46 2.30
N LEU A 15 -19.19 28.34 3.17
CA LEU A 15 -18.41 27.14 3.43
C LEU A 15 -17.88 27.22 4.86
N SER A 16 -17.93 26.11 5.60
CA SER A 16 -17.28 26.05 6.91
C SER A 16 -15.76 26.07 6.77
N VAL A 17 -15.05 26.46 7.84
CA VAL A 17 -13.59 26.45 7.87
C VAL A 17 -13.04 25.04 7.66
N GLU A 18 -13.69 24.01 8.22
CA GLU A 18 -13.28 22.61 8.05
C GLU A 18 -13.47 22.12 6.61
N GLU A 19 -14.61 22.45 5.99
CA GLU A 19 -14.89 22.08 4.59
C GLU A 19 -13.92 22.77 3.63
N ALA A 20 -13.59 24.04 3.90
CA ALA A 20 -12.59 24.79 3.15
C ALA A 20 -11.20 24.17 3.27
N TYR A 21 -10.81 23.75 4.48
CA TYR A 21 -9.55 23.05 4.72
C TYR A 21 -9.48 21.73 3.94
N GLN A 22 -10.55 20.94 3.97
CA GLN A 22 -10.63 19.71 3.19
C GLN A 22 -10.56 19.98 1.67
N LEU A 23 -11.22 21.03 1.16
CA LEU A 23 -11.17 21.38 -0.26
C LEU A 23 -9.79 21.80 -0.76
N LEU A 24 -8.99 22.42 0.12
CA LEU A 24 -7.66 22.91 -0.19
C LEU A 24 -6.59 21.84 -0.04
N TYR A 25 -6.71 21.01 1.00
CA TYR A 25 -5.62 20.13 1.43
C TYR A 25 -5.96 18.63 1.36
N ASN A 26 -7.22 18.26 1.20
CA ASN A 26 -7.61 16.86 0.96
C ASN A 26 -7.44 16.53 -0.53
N VAL A 27 -6.19 16.44 -0.97
CA VAL A 27 -5.89 15.90 -2.30
C VAL A 27 -6.26 14.42 -2.27
N LYS A 28 -7.45 14.08 -2.77
CA LYS A 28 -7.84 12.69 -3.03
C LYS A 28 -6.98 12.17 -4.19
N VAL A 29 -5.73 11.81 -3.91
CA VAL A 29 -4.85 11.17 -4.88
C VAL A 29 -5.42 9.79 -5.15
N LYS A 30 -6.00 9.59 -6.34
CA LYS A 30 -6.37 8.25 -6.80
C LYS A 30 -5.08 7.47 -7.02
N LEU A 31 -4.76 6.58 -6.09
CA LEU A 31 -3.62 5.68 -6.22
C LEU A 31 -3.87 4.76 -7.43
N LYS A 32 -2.92 4.73 -8.36
CA LYS A 32 -2.97 3.79 -9.49
C LYS A 32 -2.89 2.38 -8.93
N GLN A 33 -3.75 1.49 -9.43
CA GLN A 33 -3.78 0.11 -8.97
C GLN A 33 -2.75 -0.75 -9.72
N THR A 34 -2.13 -1.69 -9.01
CA THR A 34 -1.29 -2.75 -9.55
C THR A 34 -2.09 -4.05 -9.69
N HIS A 35 -1.73 -4.82 -10.71
CA HIS A 35 -2.26 -6.17 -10.93
C HIS A 35 -1.30 -7.25 -10.48
N PHE A 36 -0.02 -6.93 -10.26
CA PHE A 36 1.02 -7.91 -10.00
C PHE A 36 2.00 -7.43 -8.94
N ILE A 37 2.43 -8.35 -8.08
CA ILE A 37 3.42 -8.11 -7.04
C ILE A 37 4.58 -9.05 -7.24
N LYS A 38 5.79 -8.50 -7.26
CA LYS A 38 7.01 -9.29 -7.24
C LYS A 38 7.49 -9.43 -5.79
N VAL A 39 7.66 -10.68 -5.36
CA VAL A 39 8.20 -11.00 -4.04
C VAL A 39 9.56 -11.66 -4.22
N LYS A 40 10.51 -11.34 -3.35
CA LYS A 40 11.81 -11.99 -3.30
C LYS A 40 12.14 -12.33 -1.86
N PHE A 41 12.53 -13.58 -1.64
CA PHE A 41 12.99 -14.10 -0.36
C PHE A 41 14.48 -14.38 -0.41
N ARG A 42 15.18 -14.15 0.70
CA ARG A 42 16.56 -14.58 0.93
C ARG A 42 16.69 -14.98 2.40
N PHE A 43 16.83 -16.27 2.66
CA PHE A 43 17.08 -16.82 3.99
C PHE A 43 18.59 -16.82 4.25
N LYS A 44 19.03 -16.26 5.39
CA LYS A 44 20.45 -16.03 5.67
C LYS A 44 21.18 -17.34 5.96
N ASP A 45 20.59 -18.22 6.77
CA ASP A 45 21.24 -19.45 7.21
C ASP A 45 21.00 -20.65 6.28
N HIS A 46 20.05 -20.53 5.34
CA HIS A 46 19.69 -21.64 4.46
C HIS A 46 19.58 -21.24 2.98
N PRO A 47 20.67 -21.37 2.20
CA PRO A 47 20.67 -21.00 0.79
C PRO A 47 19.77 -21.91 -0.07
N ILE A 48 19.57 -23.17 0.33
CA ILE A 48 18.71 -24.12 -0.39
C ILE A 48 17.26 -23.62 -0.41
N PHE A 49 16.72 -23.19 0.75
CA PHE A 49 15.38 -22.62 0.81
C PHE A 49 15.29 -21.33 0.00
N THR A 50 16.35 -20.50 -0.01
CA THR A 50 16.39 -19.33 -0.90
C THR A 50 16.19 -19.72 -2.36
N GLY A 51 16.89 -20.76 -2.84
CA GLY A 51 16.73 -21.29 -4.19
C GLY A 51 15.30 -21.73 -4.49
N ILE A 52 14.74 -22.60 -3.65
CA ILE A 52 13.38 -23.14 -3.82
C ILE A 52 12.34 -22.01 -3.85
N PHE A 53 12.34 -21.12 -2.85
CA PHE A 53 11.37 -20.03 -2.80
C PHE A 53 11.57 -19.03 -3.93
N SER A 54 12.80 -18.79 -4.37
CA SER A 54 13.06 -17.91 -5.53
C SER A 54 12.49 -18.46 -6.83
N LEU A 55 12.43 -19.79 -6.99
CA LEU A 55 11.81 -20.43 -8.14
C LEU A 55 10.29 -20.22 -8.13
N PHE A 56 9.64 -20.41 -6.98
CA PHE A 56 8.21 -20.16 -6.83
C PHE A 56 7.83 -18.69 -6.97
N THR A 57 8.73 -17.76 -6.63
CA THR A 57 8.47 -16.31 -6.72
C THR A 57 9.12 -15.65 -7.94
N ILE A 58 9.53 -16.43 -8.94
CA ILE A 58 10.14 -15.88 -10.17
C ILE A 58 9.10 -15.13 -11.02
N LEU A 59 7.87 -15.65 -11.04
CA LEU A 59 6.71 -15.04 -11.69
C LEU A 59 6.04 -14.05 -10.74
N PRO A 60 5.68 -12.84 -11.21
CA PRO A 60 4.89 -11.92 -10.42
C PRO A 60 3.54 -12.52 -10.03
N ILE A 61 3.16 -12.37 -8.77
CA ILE A 61 1.92 -12.93 -8.23
C ILE A 61 0.78 -11.95 -8.51
N PRO A 62 -0.36 -12.41 -9.09
CA PRO A 62 -1.55 -11.59 -9.24
C PRO A 62 -2.04 -11.02 -7.89
N THR A 63 -2.31 -9.72 -7.83
CA THR A 63 -2.81 -9.06 -6.61
C THR A 63 -4.13 -9.65 -6.13
N GLY A 64 -4.94 -10.20 -7.04
CA GLY A 64 -6.19 -10.91 -6.71
C GLY A 64 -5.99 -12.10 -5.79
N LEU A 65 -4.94 -12.90 -5.99
CA LEU A 65 -4.64 -14.06 -5.14
C LEU A 65 -4.24 -13.59 -3.74
N ILE A 66 -3.34 -12.60 -3.66
CA ILE A 66 -2.87 -12.08 -2.36
C ILE A 66 -4.03 -11.45 -1.59
N LYS A 67 -4.91 -10.68 -2.25
CA LYS A 67 -6.15 -10.15 -1.65
C LYS A 67 -7.02 -11.25 -1.06
N PHE A 68 -7.18 -12.35 -1.78
CA PHE A 68 -8.00 -13.48 -1.33
C PHE A 68 -7.45 -14.11 -0.05
N PHE A 69 -6.13 -14.30 0.04
CA PHE A 69 -5.49 -14.81 1.25
C PHE A 69 -5.54 -13.83 2.42
N ILE A 70 -5.33 -12.53 2.18
CA ILE A 70 -5.41 -11.49 3.24
C ILE A 70 -6.84 -11.43 3.80
N LYS A 71 -7.87 -11.39 2.94
CA LYS A 71 -9.27 -11.34 3.39
C LYS A 71 -9.68 -12.53 4.27
N ARG A 72 -9.04 -13.69 4.09
CA ARG A 72 -9.32 -14.90 4.86
C ARG A 72 -8.60 -14.94 6.21
N LYS A 73 -7.54 -14.16 6.40
CA LYS A 73 -6.88 -14.03 7.70
C LYS A 73 -7.39 -12.79 8.42
N SER A 74 -7.89 -12.97 9.64
CA SER A 74 -8.04 -11.83 10.55
C SER A 74 -6.65 -11.48 11.08
N LEU A 75 -6.06 -10.40 10.54
CA LEU A 75 -4.79 -9.83 11.00
C LEU A 75 -5.03 -8.42 11.55
N ASP A 76 -6.20 -8.20 12.15
CA ASP A 76 -6.52 -6.92 12.78
C ASP A 76 -5.61 -6.76 14.01
N ASN A 77 -4.56 -5.96 13.82
CA ASN A 77 -3.74 -5.38 14.88
C ASN A 77 -4.19 -3.93 15.07
N ASP A 78 -3.98 -3.38 16.27
CA ASP A 78 -4.38 -2.01 16.63
C ASP A 78 -3.82 -0.91 15.69
N PHE A 79 -2.81 -1.22 14.89
CA PHE A 79 -2.12 -0.27 14.00
C PHE A 79 -2.47 -0.38 12.51
N ILE A 80 -2.87 -1.57 12.01
CA ILE A 80 -3.08 -1.79 10.57
C ILE A 80 -4.28 -2.71 10.38
N THR A 81 -5.33 -2.17 9.76
CA THR A 81 -6.50 -2.95 9.39
C THR A 81 -6.24 -3.76 8.12
N ASN A 82 -6.96 -4.88 7.97
CA ASN A 82 -6.95 -5.66 6.73
C ASN A 82 -7.26 -4.82 5.46
N LYS A 83 -8.09 -3.78 5.57
CA LYS A 83 -8.40 -2.86 4.46
C LYS A 83 -7.18 -2.05 4.02
N ASP A 84 -6.40 -1.54 4.98
CA ASP A 84 -5.22 -0.73 4.72
C ASP A 84 -4.12 -1.57 4.08
N LEU A 85 -3.98 -2.82 4.55
CA LEU A 85 -3.06 -3.81 4.01
C LEU A 85 -3.40 -4.14 2.55
N ILE A 86 -4.69 -4.35 2.24
CA ILE A 86 -5.16 -4.53 0.87
C ILE A 86 -4.86 -3.29 0.02
N GLN A 87 -5.10 -2.09 0.54
CA GLN A 87 -4.84 -0.85 -0.20
C GLN A 87 -3.35 -0.70 -0.52
N LEU A 88 -2.46 -0.98 0.43
CA LEU A 88 -1.01 -0.96 0.25
C LEU A 88 -0.55 -1.91 -0.86
N ILE A 89 -0.95 -3.18 -0.81
CA ILE A 89 -0.51 -4.17 -1.81
C ILE A 89 -1.08 -3.89 -3.21
N THR A 90 -2.20 -3.15 -3.29
CA THR A 90 -2.80 -2.76 -4.56
C THR A 90 -2.25 -1.47 -5.15
N SER A 91 -1.50 -0.69 -4.40
CA SER A 91 -1.04 0.60 -4.87
C SER A 91 0.23 0.45 -5.71
N LYS A 92 0.31 1.11 -6.86
CA LYS A 92 1.53 1.12 -7.68
C LYS A 92 2.69 1.82 -6.96
N HIS A 93 3.91 1.37 -7.25
CA HIS A 93 5.17 1.92 -6.72
C HIS A 93 5.34 1.76 -5.20
N VAL A 94 4.69 0.77 -4.61
CA VAL A 94 4.92 0.38 -3.23
C VAL A 94 6.11 -0.58 -3.19
N TYR A 95 7.02 -0.27 -2.28
CA TYR A 95 8.25 -1.01 -2.08
C TYR A 95 8.44 -1.26 -0.60
N ILE A 96 8.47 -2.53 -0.21
CA ILE A 96 8.59 -2.95 1.18
C ILE A 96 9.79 -3.88 1.27
N GLU A 97 10.71 -3.53 2.16
CA GLU A 97 11.83 -4.38 2.55
C GLU A 97 11.69 -4.72 4.02
N VAL A 98 11.80 -6.00 4.32
CA VAL A 98 11.83 -6.53 5.68
C VAL A 98 13.15 -7.24 5.83
N ASP A 99 14.03 -6.68 6.65
CA ASP A 99 15.30 -7.31 7.03
C ASP A 99 15.15 -7.82 8.46
N SER A 100 15.08 -9.15 8.61
CA SER A 100 15.07 -9.82 9.91
C SER A 100 16.37 -10.60 10.12
N LYS A 101 16.57 -11.13 11.33
CA LYS A 101 17.73 -11.97 11.63
C LYS A 101 17.79 -13.22 10.74
N ASP A 102 16.63 -13.78 10.37
CA ASP A 102 16.56 -15.06 9.67
C ASP A 102 16.39 -14.89 8.14
N ALA A 103 15.71 -13.81 7.72
CA ALA A 103 15.34 -13.63 6.33
C ALA A 103 15.27 -12.17 5.91
N TYR A 104 15.63 -11.93 4.66
CA TYR A 104 15.35 -10.71 3.94
C TYR A 104 14.21 -10.95 2.96
N ILE A 105 13.15 -10.15 3.07
CA ILE A 105 11.96 -10.21 2.23
C ILE A 105 11.79 -8.87 1.53
N LYS A 106 11.63 -8.91 0.21
CA LYS A 106 11.43 -7.74 -0.63
C LYS A 106 10.15 -7.89 -1.43
N ILE A 107 9.23 -6.94 -1.26
CA ILE A 107 7.92 -6.91 -1.92
C ILE A 107 7.87 -5.64 -2.77
N LYS A 108 7.62 -5.79 -4.06
CA LYS A 108 7.52 -4.68 -5.02
C LYS A 108 6.23 -4.79 -5.82
N THR A 109 5.41 -3.75 -5.82
CA THR A 109 4.26 -3.66 -6.72
C THR A 109 4.68 -3.18 -8.11
N LEU A 110 4.09 -3.76 -9.15
CA LEU A 110 4.42 -3.50 -10.56
C LEU A 110 3.40 -2.56 -11.25
#